data_AF-A0A518FLM9-F1
#
_entry.id   AF-A0A518FLM9-F1
#
_cell.length_a   1.000
_cell.length_b   1.000
_cell.length_c   1.000
_cell.angle_alpha   90.00
_cell.angle_beta   90.00
_cell.angle_gamma   90.00
#
_symmetry.space_group_name_H-M   'P 1'
#
loop_
_entity.id
_entity.type
_entity.pdbx_description
1 polymer ?
#
loop_
_entity_poly.entity_id
_entity_poly.type
_entity_poly.pdbx_seq_one_letter_code
_entity_poly.pdbx_strand_id
1 'polypeptide(L)'
;MEPTPLPIASTLSIRECGYNEYWLQDQIYENPGCLGLGELDAIDKERRQSSGGRLDLLMKNAEDDAMYEVEIMLGDTDESHIIRTIEYWDNEKRRWPQRQHTAVLVAESITRRFFNVIHLLSHSIPIIAIQATIIEVGGVRSLHFTKVLDTYEEIDDGAAPDNKTYDLSYWKERASWVIENAKALQEVSEEILEHSELNYTKHYIAITLNSNSYCFLHKRSDGKSLFEFRIPDHLLEEAKELLDSISITYISKSKRLRFTSDKKTIEQHKDVFKKLTAISGEYWAAS
;
A
#
# COMPACT_ATOMS: atom_id res chain seq x y z
N MET A 1 27.54 -25.71 -2.12
CA MET A 1 28.20 -24.40 -2.05
C MET A 1 28.38 -24.08 -0.58
N GLU A 2 29.59 -23.75 -0.16
CA GLU A 2 29.77 -23.16 1.18
C GLU A 2 29.08 -21.79 1.21
N PRO A 3 28.37 -21.44 2.29
CA PRO A 3 27.71 -20.15 2.40
C PRO A 3 28.76 -19.04 2.37
N THR A 4 28.56 -18.08 1.47
CA THR A 4 29.40 -16.88 1.40
C THR A 4 29.24 -16.07 2.70
N PRO A 5 30.32 -15.60 3.33
CA PRO A 5 30.21 -14.81 4.55
C PRO A 5 29.42 -13.52 4.28
N LEU A 6 28.39 -13.29 5.10
CA LEU A 6 27.56 -12.09 5.04
C LEU A 6 28.20 -10.99 5.91
N PRO A 7 28.44 -9.79 5.38
CA PRO A 7 29.00 -8.69 6.16
C PRO A 7 28.00 -8.19 7.21
N ILE A 8 28.53 -7.79 8.36
CA ILE A 8 27.73 -7.18 9.44
C ILE A 8 27.54 -5.69 9.13
N ALA A 9 26.28 -5.23 9.19
CA ALA A 9 25.93 -3.83 9.00
C ALA A 9 26.08 -3.01 10.30
N SER A 10 26.40 -1.73 10.16
CA SER A 10 26.29 -0.74 11.24
C SER A 10 25.16 0.24 10.96
N THR A 11 24.54 0.75 12.04
CA THR A 11 23.53 1.81 11.95
C THR A 11 24.16 3.13 12.37
N LEU A 12 23.95 4.18 11.57
CA LEU A 12 24.50 5.50 11.75
C LEU A 12 23.38 6.54 11.88
N SER A 13 23.68 7.61 12.62
CA SER A 13 22.85 8.80 12.68
C SER A 13 22.88 9.53 11.32
N ILE A 14 21.70 9.90 10.82
CA ILE A 14 21.51 10.76 9.65
C ILE A 14 22.17 12.13 9.89
N ARG A 15 21.95 12.71 11.08
CA ARG A 15 22.53 14.01 11.46
C ARG A 15 24.06 13.93 11.56
N GLU A 16 24.61 12.90 12.20
CA GLU A 16 26.06 12.72 12.31
C GLU A 16 26.73 12.45 10.95
N CYS A 17 25.97 11.92 9.98
CA CYS A 17 26.42 11.78 8.59
C CYS A 17 26.40 13.10 7.79
N GLY A 18 25.97 14.21 8.39
CA GLY A 18 25.99 15.54 7.78
C GLY A 18 24.72 15.91 7.00
N TYR A 19 23.65 15.13 7.12
CA TYR A 19 22.36 15.42 6.49
C TYR A 19 21.42 16.17 7.46
N ASN A 20 20.47 16.91 6.89
CA ASN A 20 19.51 17.70 7.64
C ASN A 20 18.06 17.25 7.38
N GLU A 21 17.10 17.86 8.09
CA GLU A 21 15.68 17.50 7.99
C GLU A 21 15.12 17.74 6.58
N TYR A 22 15.49 18.86 5.95
CA TYR A 22 15.10 19.15 4.57
C TYR A 22 15.56 18.08 3.58
N TRP A 23 16.79 17.58 3.74
CA TRP A 23 17.29 16.48 2.92
C TRP A 23 16.44 15.21 3.11
N LEU A 24 16.09 14.87 4.35
CA LEU A 24 15.24 13.71 4.63
C LEU A 24 13.83 13.89 4.06
N GLN A 25 13.26 15.10 4.17
CA GLN A 25 12.00 15.47 3.52
C GLN A 25 12.07 15.26 2.02
N ASP A 26 13.13 15.71 1.35
CA ASP A 26 13.32 15.55 -0.09
C ASP A 26 13.38 14.07 -0.48
N GLN A 27 14.15 13.25 0.25
CA GLN A 27 14.24 11.81 -0.04
C GLN A 27 12.88 11.11 0.06
N ILE A 28 12.09 11.45 1.08
CA ILE A 28 10.77 10.87 1.31
C ILE A 28 9.76 11.40 0.28
N TYR A 29 9.81 12.69 -0.06
CA TYR A 29 8.92 13.29 -1.06
C TYR A 29 9.14 12.72 -2.47
N GLU A 30 10.40 12.53 -2.85
CA GLU A 30 10.79 11.96 -4.14
C GLU A 30 10.52 10.44 -4.23
N ASN A 31 10.52 9.74 -3.09
CA ASN A 31 10.33 8.29 -3.02
C ASN A 31 9.35 7.89 -1.90
N PRO A 32 8.05 8.23 -1.98
CA PRO A 32 7.11 8.02 -0.87
C PRO A 32 6.97 6.56 -0.40
N GLY A 33 7.17 5.61 -1.32
CA GLY A 33 7.17 4.17 -1.02
C GLY A 33 8.22 3.73 0.00
N CYS A 34 9.27 4.54 0.24
CA CYS A 34 10.29 4.22 1.23
C CYS A 34 9.73 4.11 2.67
N LEU A 35 8.56 4.69 2.94
CA LEU A 35 7.90 4.62 4.24
C LEU A 35 7.16 3.30 4.51
N GLY A 36 6.98 2.45 3.49
CA GLY A 36 6.29 1.16 3.66
C GLY A 36 4.79 1.30 4.00
N LEU A 37 4.13 2.32 3.47
CA LEU A 37 2.72 2.66 3.71
C LEU A 37 1.81 2.35 2.50
N GLY A 38 2.30 1.58 1.54
CA GLY A 38 1.64 1.30 0.26
C GLY A 38 2.01 2.32 -0.83
N GLU A 39 1.22 2.36 -1.89
CA GLU A 39 1.40 3.28 -3.01
C GLU A 39 0.90 4.68 -2.63
N LEU A 40 1.85 5.59 -2.36
CA LEU A 40 1.57 6.96 -1.93
C LEU A 40 1.94 7.98 -3.00
N ASP A 41 1.04 8.93 -3.24
CA ASP A 41 1.28 10.16 -3.98
C ASP A 41 1.66 11.29 -3.02
N ALA A 42 2.77 11.99 -3.29
CA ALA A 42 3.15 13.18 -2.55
C ALA A 42 2.35 14.39 -3.04
N ILE A 43 1.49 14.95 -2.17
CA ILE A 43 0.55 16.02 -2.54
C ILE A 43 1.16 17.40 -2.34
N ASP A 44 1.77 17.62 -1.19
CA ASP A 44 2.31 18.91 -0.82
C ASP A 44 3.54 18.72 0.08
N LYS A 45 4.49 19.64 -0.05
CA LYS A 45 5.67 19.71 0.80
C LYS A 45 5.67 21.05 1.48
N GLU A 46 5.97 21.05 2.78
CA GLU A 46 6.17 22.27 3.55
C GLU A 46 4.87 23.11 3.52
N ARG A 47 3.74 22.43 3.77
CA ARG A 47 2.38 22.93 3.67
C ARG A 47 2.02 23.81 4.86
N ARG A 48 1.71 25.09 4.59
CA ARG A 48 1.33 26.05 5.63
C ARG A 48 0.01 25.68 6.32
N GLN A 49 0.01 25.76 7.65
CA GLN A 49 -1.15 25.42 8.48
C GLN A 49 -1.88 26.66 8.99
N SER A 50 -3.20 26.56 9.14
CA SER A 50 -4.06 27.68 9.55
C SER A 50 -3.83 28.11 11.00
N SER A 51 -3.39 27.18 11.87
CA SER A 51 -3.01 27.45 13.26
C SER A 51 -1.60 28.06 13.41
N GLY A 52 -0.88 28.25 12.30
CA GLY A 52 0.55 28.57 12.31
C GLY A 52 1.42 27.33 12.17
N GLY A 53 2.67 27.52 11.75
CA GLY A 53 3.58 26.41 11.42
C GLY A 53 3.31 25.80 10.05
N ARG A 54 3.87 24.61 9.85
CA ARG A 54 3.98 23.99 8.53
C ARG A 54 4.13 22.49 8.67
N LEU A 55 3.24 21.76 7.99
CA LEU A 55 3.33 20.30 7.86
C LEU A 55 4.42 19.97 6.85
N ASP A 56 5.33 19.06 7.22
CA ASP A 56 6.46 18.72 6.36
C ASP A 56 6.00 18.06 5.06
N LEU A 57 5.20 17.00 5.11
CA LEU A 57 4.65 16.36 3.90
C LEU A 57 3.19 15.99 4.07
N LEU A 58 2.40 16.26 3.03
CA LEU A 58 1.06 15.71 2.87
C LEU A 58 1.09 14.66 1.79
N MET A 59 0.75 13.43 2.13
CA MET A 59 0.69 12.31 1.19
C MET A 59 -0.72 11.74 1.10
N LYS A 60 -0.97 10.99 0.03
CA LYS A 60 -2.26 10.39 -0.24
C LYS A 60 -2.07 8.99 -0.81
N ASN A 61 -2.78 8.02 -0.26
CA ASN A 61 -2.87 6.69 -0.85
C ASN A 61 -3.57 6.79 -2.20
N ALA A 62 -2.92 6.26 -3.23
CA ALA A 62 -3.48 6.27 -4.56
C ALA A 62 -4.80 5.49 -4.58
N GLU A 63 -4.93 4.34 -3.92
CA GLU A 63 -6.05 3.40 -4.05
C GLU A 63 -7.36 3.88 -3.43
N ASP A 64 -7.32 4.42 -2.21
CA ASP A 64 -8.51 4.69 -1.40
C ASP A 64 -8.70 6.17 -1.01
N ASP A 65 -7.77 7.04 -1.37
CA ASP A 65 -7.69 8.44 -0.96
C ASP A 65 -7.42 8.67 0.54
N ALA A 66 -6.92 7.67 1.28
CA ALA A 66 -6.42 7.90 2.63
C ALA A 66 -5.28 8.92 2.61
N MET A 67 -5.26 9.81 3.60
CA MET A 67 -4.29 10.90 3.71
C MET A 67 -3.31 10.58 4.84
N TYR A 68 -2.04 10.92 4.61
CA TYR A 68 -0.98 10.78 5.60
C TYR A 68 -0.32 12.13 5.81
N GLU A 69 -0.41 12.62 7.05
CA GLU A 69 0.21 13.85 7.49
C GLU A 69 1.56 13.52 8.13
N VAL A 70 2.64 13.66 7.36
CA VAL A 70 3.99 13.25 7.76
C VAL A 70 4.74 14.44 8.37
N GLU A 71 5.18 14.28 9.60
CA GLU A 71 6.06 15.21 10.32
C GLU A 71 7.42 14.54 10.53
N ILE A 72 8.50 15.23 10.16
CA ILE A 72 9.86 14.69 10.07
C ILE A 72 10.77 15.42 11.04
N MET A 73 11.62 14.67 11.73
CA MET A 73 12.60 15.21 12.67
C MET A 73 13.90 14.41 12.67
N LEU A 74 15.01 15.12 12.87
CA LEU A 74 16.31 14.52 13.13
C LEU A 74 16.68 14.59 14.62
N GLY A 75 17.35 13.56 15.10
CA GLY A 75 17.67 13.34 16.50
C GLY A 75 16.56 12.62 17.28
N ASP A 76 16.63 12.77 18.61
CA ASP A 76 15.68 12.15 19.52
C ASP A 76 14.31 12.82 19.43
N THR A 77 13.25 12.00 19.46
CA THR A 77 11.88 12.50 19.58
C THR A 77 11.73 13.36 20.81
N ASP A 78 10.96 14.44 20.70
CA ASP A 78 10.57 15.30 21.82
C ASP A 78 9.05 15.54 21.84
N GLU A 79 8.58 16.21 22.90
CA GLU A 79 7.17 16.53 23.09
C GLU A 79 6.61 17.44 22.00
N SER A 80 7.41 18.38 21.48
CA SER A 80 6.96 19.37 20.50
C SER A 80 6.62 18.71 19.17
N HIS A 81 7.41 17.72 18.76
CA HIS A 81 7.17 16.98 17.51
C HIS A 81 5.90 16.15 17.59
N ILE A 82 5.69 15.43 18.69
CA ILE A 82 4.45 14.65 18.89
C ILE A 82 3.22 15.57 18.83
N ILE A 83 3.29 16.75 19.47
CA ILE A 83 2.21 17.73 19.44
C ILE A 83 1.96 18.22 18.00
N ARG A 84 3.01 18.62 17.26
CA ARG A 84 2.88 19.08 15.86
C ARG A 84 2.26 18.02 14.95
N THR A 85 2.74 16.77 15.04
CA THR A 85 2.19 15.64 14.28
C THR A 85 0.67 15.52 14.47
N ILE A 86 0.19 15.62 15.72
CA ILE A 86 -1.24 15.49 16.04
C ILE A 86 -2.04 16.73 15.61
N GLU A 87 -1.51 17.93 15.83
CA GLU A 87 -2.17 19.18 15.44
C GLU A 87 -2.37 19.27 13.93
N TYR A 88 -1.34 18.90 13.16
CA TYR A 88 -1.41 18.94 11.70
C TYR A 88 -2.37 17.88 11.14
N TRP A 89 -2.35 16.67 11.70
CA TRP A 89 -3.37 15.65 11.42
C TRP A 89 -4.79 16.14 11.71
N ASP A 90 -5.05 16.71 12.89
CA ASP A 90 -6.38 17.19 13.28
C ASP A 90 -6.86 18.32 12.36
N ASN A 91 -5.96 19.21 11.95
CA ASN A 91 -6.25 20.28 11.00
C ASN A 91 -6.65 19.74 9.61
N GLU A 92 -5.89 18.81 9.04
CA GLU A 92 -6.21 18.25 7.72
C GLU A 92 -7.47 17.36 7.77
N LYS A 93 -7.68 16.62 8.85
CA LYS A 93 -8.92 15.86 9.09
C LYS A 93 -10.14 16.78 9.18
N ARG A 94 -10.05 17.94 9.85
CA ARG A 94 -11.14 18.93 9.89
C ARG A 94 -11.39 19.54 8.51
N ARG A 95 -10.34 19.70 7.70
CA ARG A 95 -10.45 20.24 6.33
C ARG A 95 -11.11 19.24 5.38
N TRP A 96 -10.82 17.95 5.49
CA TRP A 96 -11.38 16.88 4.65
C TRP A 96 -11.97 15.72 5.45
N PRO A 97 -13.06 15.94 6.22
CA PRO A 97 -13.57 14.99 7.21
C PRO A 97 -14.12 13.67 6.64
N GLN A 98 -14.28 13.58 5.31
CA GLN A 98 -14.75 12.36 4.64
C GLN A 98 -13.60 11.42 4.24
N ARG A 99 -12.34 11.86 4.34
CA ARG A 99 -11.18 11.02 4.06
C ARG A 99 -10.71 10.35 5.34
N GLN A 100 -10.04 9.20 5.19
CA GLN A 100 -9.27 8.63 6.29
C GLN A 100 -7.97 9.42 6.43
N HIS A 101 -7.57 9.75 7.66
CA HIS A 101 -6.40 10.55 7.96
C HIS A 101 -5.54 9.84 8.99
N THR A 102 -4.25 9.75 8.75
CA THR A 102 -3.29 9.10 9.64
C THR A 102 -2.10 10.02 9.86
N ALA A 103 -1.82 10.31 11.13
CA ALA A 103 -0.63 11.07 11.51
C ALA A 103 0.60 10.17 11.36
N VAL A 104 1.68 10.67 10.75
CA VAL A 104 2.92 9.91 10.58
C VAL A 104 4.08 10.68 11.20
N LEU A 105 4.69 10.12 12.25
CA LEU A 105 5.87 10.66 12.89
C LEU A 105 7.11 9.94 12.34
N VAL A 106 7.99 10.65 11.65
CA VAL A 106 9.27 10.14 11.18
C VAL A 106 10.38 10.75 12.00
N ALA A 107 11.13 9.91 12.71
CA ALA A 107 12.18 10.34 13.62
C ALA A 107 13.43 9.50 13.45
N GLU A 108 14.59 10.08 13.77
CA GLU A 108 15.85 9.32 13.75
C GLU A 108 15.96 8.35 14.93
N SER A 109 15.50 8.78 16.10
CA SER A 109 15.52 8.02 17.35
C SER A 109 14.22 8.22 18.11
N ILE A 110 13.49 7.13 18.35
CA ILE A 110 12.28 7.13 19.18
C ILE A 110 12.61 6.42 20.48
N THR A 111 12.83 7.21 21.54
CA THR A 111 13.16 6.64 22.85
C THR A 111 11.98 5.85 23.42
N ARG A 112 12.27 4.92 24.34
CA ARG A 112 11.22 4.15 25.04
C ARG A 112 10.17 5.05 25.72
N ARG A 113 10.57 6.21 26.25
CA ARG A 113 9.64 7.17 26.86
C ARG A 113 8.64 7.69 25.83
N PHE A 114 9.12 8.13 24.68
CA PHE A 114 8.25 8.69 23.63
C PHE A 114 7.47 7.62 22.90
N PHE A 115 8.05 6.44 22.67
CA PHE A 115 7.30 5.27 22.21
C PHE A 115 6.06 5.02 23.06
N ASN A 116 6.21 4.98 24.40
CA ASN A 116 5.07 4.76 25.30
C ASN A 116 4.00 5.85 25.19
N VAL A 117 4.42 7.12 25.01
CA VAL A 117 3.48 8.25 24.83
C VAL A 117 2.73 8.13 23.50
N ILE A 118 3.45 7.88 22.40
CA ILE A 118 2.85 7.72 21.07
C ILE A 118 1.89 6.52 21.09
N HIS A 119 2.29 5.40 21.69
CA HIS A 119 1.44 4.23 21.84
C HIS A 119 0.16 4.51 22.65
N LEU A 120 0.23 5.28 23.74
CA LEU A 120 -0.98 5.70 24.47
C LEU A 120 -1.93 6.53 23.58
N LEU A 121 -1.38 7.49 22.82
CA LEU A 121 -2.16 8.33 21.90
C LEU A 121 -2.77 7.52 20.75
N SER A 122 -2.09 6.47 20.34
CA SER A 122 -2.48 5.55 19.27
C SER A 122 -3.84 4.87 19.49
N HIS A 123 -4.31 4.82 20.73
CA HIS A 123 -5.63 4.29 21.08
C HIS A 123 -6.78 5.22 20.63
N SER A 124 -6.50 6.49 20.36
CA SER A 124 -7.51 7.50 20.01
C SER A 124 -7.23 8.21 18.68
N ILE A 125 -6.00 8.16 18.21
CA ILE A 125 -5.52 8.85 17.01
C ILE A 125 -4.86 7.80 16.12
N PRO A 126 -5.27 7.65 14.84
CA PRO A 126 -4.52 6.86 13.87
C PRO A 126 -3.14 7.51 13.69
N ILE A 127 -2.11 6.87 14.24
CA ILE A 127 -0.73 7.38 14.26
C ILE A 127 0.24 6.25 13.95
N ILE A 128 1.12 6.51 12.99
CA ILE A 128 2.22 5.62 12.62
C ILE A 128 3.51 6.30 13.05
N ALA A 129 4.41 5.55 13.68
CA ALA A 129 5.75 6.03 13.98
C ALA A 129 6.78 5.24 13.20
N ILE A 130 7.66 5.95 12.50
CA ILE A 130 8.69 5.41 11.63
C ILE A 130 10.05 5.93 12.10
N GLN A 131 10.99 5.02 12.29
CA GLN A 131 12.37 5.36 12.58
C GLN A 131 13.19 5.40 11.28
N ALA A 132 13.90 6.50 11.03
CA ALA A 132 14.77 6.69 9.88
C ALA A 132 16.24 6.59 10.29
N THR A 133 17.03 5.73 9.63
CA THR A 133 18.45 5.52 9.96
C THR A 133 19.29 5.34 8.70
N ILE A 134 20.61 5.54 8.80
CA ILE A 134 21.54 5.12 7.75
C ILE A 134 22.12 3.75 8.13
N ILE A 135 22.08 2.80 7.20
CA ILE A 135 22.75 1.51 7.32
C ILE A 135 24.01 1.55 6.46
N GLU A 136 25.16 1.18 7.03
CA GLU A 136 26.43 1.09 6.32
C GLU A 136 26.91 -0.37 6.24
N VAL A 137 27.17 -0.85 5.01
CA VAL A 137 27.70 -2.18 4.73
C VAL A 137 28.76 -2.07 3.63
N GLY A 138 29.98 -2.52 3.90
CA GLY A 138 31.04 -2.54 2.89
C GLY A 138 31.38 -1.17 2.30
N GLY A 139 31.20 -0.08 3.07
CA GLY A 139 31.41 1.30 2.63
C GLY A 139 30.25 1.92 1.83
N VAL A 140 29.18 1.16 1.58
CA VAL A 140 27.93 1.67 0.98
C VAL A 140 26.98 2.08 2.10
N ARG A 141 26.40 3.27 1.98
CA ARG A 141 25.39 3.81 2.91
C ARG A 141 24.03 3.82 2.26
N SER A 142 23.03 3.35 2.98
CA SER A 142 21.63 3.31 2.55
C SER A 142 20.73 3.90 3.61
N LEU A 143 19.77 4.74 3.21
CA LEU A 143 18.70 5.21 4.09
C LEU A 143 17.70 4.08 4.30
N HIS A 144 17.33 3.81 5.55
CA HIS A 144 16.44 2.73 5.94
C HIS A 144 15.35 3.27 6.85
N PHE A 145 14.12 2.81 6.63
CA PHE A 145 12.95 3.19 7.40
C PHE A 145 12.37 1.96 8.08
N THR A 146 12.17 2.05 9.39
CA THR A 146 11.57 0.98 10.20
C THR A 146 10.28 1.49 10.81
N LYS A 147 9.15 0.87 10.51
CA LYS A 147 7.90 1.16 11.22
C LYS A 147 8.00 0.61 12.65
N VAL A 148 7.99 1.49 13.65
CA VAL A 148 8.12 1.11 15.07
C VAL A 148 6.76 1.03 15.77
N LEU A 149 5.75 1.73 15.25
CA LEU A 149 4.37 1.64 15.70
C LEU A 149 3.45 1.77 14.48
N ASP A 150 2.45 0.90 14.38
CA ASP A 150 1.39 0.98 13.40
C ASP A 150 0.03 0.85 14.07
N THR A 151 -0.78 1.91 14.09
CA THR A 151 -2.16 1.83 14.58
C THR A 151 -3.10 1.05 13.68
N TYR A 152 -2.70 0.69 12.46
CA TYR A 152 -3.47 -0.21 11.61
C TYR A 152 -3.34 -1.68 12.01
N GLU A 153 -2.49 -2.01 12.98
CA GLU A 153 -2.63 -3.29 13.66
C GLU A 153 -3.88 -3.21 14.56
N GLU A 154 -4.98 -3.80 14.09
CA GLU A 154 -6.04 -4.23 14.99
C GLU A 154 -5.37 -4.93 16.19
N ILE A 155 -5.74 -4.52 17.41
CA ILE A 155 -5.36 -5.26 18.61
C ILE A 155 -5.85 -6.70 18.38
N ASP A 156 -4.90 -7.60 18.16
CA ASP A 156 -5.16 -9.02 18.19
C ASP A 156 -5.63 -9.33 19.62
N ASP A 157 -6.90 -9.71 19.80
CA ASP A 157 -7.54 -10.09 21.07
C ASP A 157 -6.93 -11.38 21.67
N GLY A 158 -5.66 -11.67 21.39
CA GLY A 158 -4.95 -12.88 21.79
C GLY A 158 -5.28 -14.10 20.93
N ALA A 159 -5.83 -13.91 19.73
CA ALA A 159 -5.95 -14.97 18.75
C ALA A 159 -4.62 -15.09 17.99
N ALA A 160 -3.68 -15.82 18.62
CA ALA A 160 -2.33 -16.16 18.14
C ALA A 160 -2.08 -15.87 16.64
N PRO A 161 -0.95 -15.20 16.28
CA PRO A 161 -0.66 -14.79 14.92
C PRO A 161 -0.98 -15.93 13.98
N ASP A 162 -1.97 -15.69 13.11
CA ASP A 162 -2.55 -16.74 12.27
C ASP A 162 -1.50 -17.14 11.25
N ASN A 163 -0.62 -18.06 11.66
CA ASN A 163 0.36 -18.76 10.83
C ASN A 163 -0.36 -19.72 9.86
N LYS A 164 -1.63 -19.44 9.54
CA LYS A 164 -2.42 -20.18 8.57
C LYS A 164 -1.98 -19.69 7.20
N THR A 165 -1.37 -20.60 6.46
CA THR A 165 -1.30 -20.54 5.01
C THR A 165 -2.73 -20.45 4.46
N TYR A 166 -3.11 -19.28 3.94
CA TYR A 166 -4.37 -19.07 3.25
C TYR A 166 -4.26 -19.67 1.86
N ASP A 167 -4.49 -20.97 1.74
CA ASP A 167 -4.25 -21.73 0.54
C ASP A 167 -5.56 -22.06 -0.22
N LEU A 168 -5.46 -22.96 -1.20
CA LEU A 168 -6.60 -23.48 -1.94
C LEU A 168 -7.67 -24.10 -0.99
N SER A 169 -7.24 -24.77 0.09
CA SER A 169 -8.15 -25.44 1.03
C SER A 169 -8.96 -24.42 1.82
N TYR A 170 -8.32 -23.35 2.29
CA TYR A 170 -8.98 -22.22 2.93
C TYR A 170 -10.08 -21.62 2.05
N TRP A 171 -9.77 -21.36 0.77
CA TRP A 171 -10.74 -20.79 -0.15
C TRP A 171 -11.84 -21.76 -0.58
N LYS A 172 -11.56 -23.08 -0.63
CA LYS A 172 -12.58 -24.10 -0.91
C LYS A 172 -13.70 -24.09 0.14
N GLU A 173 -13.35 -23.96 1.41
CA GLU A 173 -14.33 -23.90 2.50
C GLU A 173 -15.05 -22.54 2.55
N ARG A 174 -14.30 -21.45 2.31
CA ARG A 174 -14.82 -20.08 2.49
C ARG A 174 -15.68 -19.57 1.32
N ALA A 175 -15.23 -19.84 0.09
CA ALA A 175 -15.84 -19.37 -1.14
C ALA A 175 -15.22 -20.05 -2.37
N SER A 176 -15.60 -21.31 -2.63
CA SER A 176 -15.07 -22.09 -3.76
C SER A 176 -15.26 -21.41 -5.11
N TRP A 177 -16.35 -20.64 -5.29
CA TRP A 177 -16.63 -19.91 -6.52
C TRP A 177 -15.56 -18.85 -6.85
N VAL A 178 -14.87 -18.29 -5.86
CA VAL A 178 -13.79 -17.32 -6.12
C VAL A 178 -12.60 -18.03 -6.78
N ILE A 179 -12.32 -19.28 -6.38
CA ILE A 179 -11.31 -20.14 -7.03
C ILE A 179 -11.75 -20.44 -8.47
N GLU A 180 -13.02 -20.79 -8.68
CA GLU A 180 -13.56 -21.10 -10.00
C GLU A 180 -13.48 -19.89 -10.94
N ASN A 181 -13.84 -18.71 -10.44
CA ASN A 181 -13.75 -17.44 -11.17
C ASN A 181 -12.29 -17.08 -11.48
N ALA A 182 -11.36 -17.27 -10.53
CA ALA A 182 -9.94 -16.99 -10.72
C ALA A 182 -9.32 -17.92 -11.78
N LYS A 183 -9.64 -19.22 -11.73
CA LYS A 183 -9.18 -20.19 -12.72
C LYS A 183 -9.75 -19.90 -14.12
N ALA A 184 -11.03 -19.55 -14.21
CA ALA A 184 -11.65 -19.20 -15.49
C ALA A 184 -10.99 -17.97 -16.11
N LEU A 185 -10.68 -16.94 -15.30
CA LEU A 185 -9.95 -15.77 -15.80
C LEU A 185 -8.52 -16.11 -16.19
N GLN A 186 -7.82 -16.92 -15.39
CA GLN A 186 -6.45 -17.38 -15.67
C GLN A 186 -6.37 -18.12 -17.00
N GLU A 187 -7.30 -19.05 -17.26
CA GLU A 187 -7.39 -19.81 -18.51
C GLU A 187 -7.58 -18.90 -19.73
N VAL A 188 -8.47 -17.89 -19.63
CA VAL A 188 -8.68 -16.90 -20.70
C VAL A 188 -7.45 -15.99 -20.88
N SER A 189 -6.67 -15.81 -19.84
CA SER A 189 -5.51 -14.92 -19.79
C SER A 189 -4.20 -15.62 -20.16
N GLU A 190 -4.18 -16.93 -20.35
CA GLU A 190 -2.96 -17.74 -20.49
C GLU A 190 -2.10 -17.30 -21.69
N GLU A 191 -2.72 -16.89 -22.79
CA GLU A 191 -2.02 -16.38 -23.98
C GLU A 191 -1.27 -15.05 -23.75
N ILE A 192 -1.65 -14.31 -22.71
CA ILE A 192 -1.04 -13.01 -22.37
C ILE A 192 -0.11 -13.18 -21.18
N LEU A 193 -0.54 -13.97 -20.20
CA LEU A 193 0.15 -14.23 -18.94
C LEU A 193 0.63 -15.68 -18.89
N GLU A 194 1.53 -16.01 -19.82
CA GLU A 194 2.13 -17.34 -19.90
C GLU A 194 2.80 -17.67 -18.56
N HIS A 195 2.42 -18.81 -17.96
CA HIS A 195 2.87 -19.23 -16.63
C HIS A 195 2.42 -18.35 -15.45
N SER A 196 1.30 -17.64 -15.57
CA SER A 196 0.69 -16.99 -14.40
C SER A 196 0.34 -17.99 -13.29
N GLU A 197 0.42 -17.52 -12.05
CA GLU A 197 0.11 -18.28 -10.84
C GLU A 197 -1.08 -17.64 -10.09
N LEU A 198 -1.77 -18.45 -9.28
CA LEU A 198 -2.78 -17.96 -8.35
C LEU A 198 -2.17 -17.81 -6.96
N ASN A 199 -2.01 -16.56 -6.52
CA ASN A 199 -1.56 -16.26 -5.17
C ASN A 199 -2.77 -16.13 -4.22
N TYR A 200 -2.84 -16.99 -3.21
CA TYR A 200 -3.94 -17.05 -2.27
C TYR A 200 -3.60 -16.24 -1.01
N THR A 201 -4.48 -15.32 -0.64
CA THR A 201 -4.33 -14.51 0.57
C THR A 201 -5.57 -14.63 1.46
N LYS A 202 -5.51 -14.03 2.65
CA LYS A 202 -6.66 -13.92 3.56
C LYS A 202 -7.83 -13.16 2.93
N HIS A 203 -7.62 -12.23 2.00
CA HIS A 203 -8.68 -11.31 1.54
C HIS A 203 -9.07 -11.48 0.07
N TYR A 204 -8.15 -11.97 -0.76
CA TYR A 204 -8.36 -12.14 -2.20
C TYR A 204 -7.52 -13.28 -2.77
N ILE A 205 -7.84 -13.67 -4.00
CA ILE A 205 -6.97 -14.46 -4.87
C ILE A 205 -6.44 -13.52 -5.95
N ALA A 206 -5.12 -13.46 -6.12
CA ALA A 206 -4.50 -12.66 -7.17
C ALA A 206 -3.99 -13.55 -8.31
N ILE A 207 -4.14 -13.08 -9.54
CA ILE A 207 -3.45 -13.66 -10.71
C ILE A 207 -2.12 -12.92 -10.85
N THR A 208 -1.01 -13.65 -10.69
CA THR A 208 0.33 -13.09 -10.65
C THR A 208 1.22 -13.65 -11.74
N LEU A 209 2.11 -12.83 -12.30
CA LEU A 209 3.19 -13.27 -13.18
C LEU A 209 4.46 -12.49 -12.84
N ASN A 210 5.58 -13.20 -12.64
CA ASN A 210 6.87 -12.59 -12.26
C ASN A 210 6.76 -11.62 -11.07
N SER A 211 6.04 -12.03 -10.02
CA SER A 211 5.75 -11.23 -8.81
C SER A 211 4.82 -10.02 -9.00
N ASN A 212 4.39 -9.71 -10.22
CA ASN A 212 3.40 -8.65 -10.49
C ASN A 212 1.97 -9.20 -10.43
N SER A 213 1.05 -8.46 -9.82
CA SER A 213 -0.37 -8.82 -9.71
C SER A 213 -1.21 -8.15 -10.79
N TYR A 214 -1.77 -8.92 -11.70
CA TYR A 214 -2.50 -8.40 -12.88
C TYR A 214 -4.00 -8.22 -12.61
N CYS A 215 -4.56 -9.07 -11.76
CA CYS A 215 -5.95 -8.99 -11.35
C CYS A 215 -6.11 -9.52 -9.92
N PHE A 216 -6.99 -8.89 -9.15
CA PHE A 216 -7.40 -9.34 -7.82
C PHE A 216 -8.87 -9.77 -7.86
N LEU A 217 -9.17 -10.89 -7.21
CA LEU A 217 -10.52 -11.42 -7.06
C LEU A 217 -10.91 -11.47 -5.59
N HIS A 218 -11.92 -10.68 -5.22
CA HIS A 218 -12.49 -10.67 -3.87
C HIS A 218 -13.84 -11.38 -3.83
N LYS A 219 -14.15 -12.00 -2.69
CA LYS A 219 -15.44 -12.64 -2.45
C LYS A 219 -16.60 -11.64 -2.57
N ARG A 220 -17.60 -11.97 -3.39
CA ARG A 220 -18.96 -11.37 -3.36
C ARG A 220 -20.01 -12.47 -3.17
N SER A 221 -21.26 -12.08 -2.95
CA SER A 221 -22.39 -13.01 -2.82
C SER A 221 -22.73 -13.65 -4.17
N ASP A 222 -23.63 -14.65 -4.14
CA ASP A 222 -24.27 -15.21 -5.33
C ASP A 222 -23.32 -15.83 -6.36
N GLY A 223 -22.23 -16.45 -5.89
CA GLY A 223 -21.23 -17.09 -6.77
C GLY A 223 -20.35 -16.11 -7.54
N LYS A 224 -20.45 -14.81 -7.26
CA LYS A 224 -19.70 -13.77 -7.96
C LYS A 224 -18.43 -13.38 -7.22
N SER A 225 -17.51 -12.80 -7.97
CA SER A 225 -16.29 -12.16 -7.46
C SER A 225 -16.24 -10.71 -7.91
N LEU A 226 -15.71 -9.85 -7.05
CA LEU A 226 -15.25 -8.53 -7.48
C LEU A 226 -13.89 -8.70 -8.13
N PHE A 227 -13.81 -8.31 -9.40
CA PHE A 227 -12.58 -8.23 -10.18
C PHE A 227 -12.02 -6.82 -10.04
N GLU A 228 -10.71 -6.74 -9.90
CA GLU A 228 -9.98 -5.48 -9.88
C GLU A 228 -8.76 -5.60 -10.79
N PHE A 229 -8.77 -4.82 -11.87
CA PHE A 229 -7.65 -4.68 -12.79
C PHE A 229 -6.96 -3.33 -12.58
N ARG A 230 -5.64 -3.32 -12.69
CA ARG A 230 -4.86 -2.08 -12.82
C ARG A 230 -4.85 -1.70 -14.29
N ILE A 231 -5.22 -0.47 -14.61
CA ILE A 231 -5.40 0.00 -15.98
C ILE A 231 -4.63 1.31 -16.16
N PRO A 232 -3.75 1.45 -17.16
CA PRO A 232 -3.10 2.71 -17.48
C PRO A 232 -4.12 3.81 -17.81
N ASP A 233 -3.86 5.06 -17.41
CA ASP A 233 -4.81 6.16 -17.61
C ASP A 233 -5.23 6.33 -19.09
N HIS A 234 -4.29 6.12 -20.03
CA HIS A 234 -4.54 6.27 -21.46
C HIS A 234 -5.38 5.13 -22.08
N LEU A 235 -5.52 3.98 -21.41
CA LEU A 235 -6.33 2.84 -21.84
C LEU A 235 -7.61 2.68 -21.01
N LEU A 236 -7.86 3.57 -20.06
CA LEU A 236 -9.00 3.47 -19.15
C LEU A 236 -10.34 3.51 -19.88
N GLU A 237 -10.50 4.41 -20.86
CA GLU A 237 -11.75 4.51 -21.63
C GLU A 237 -11.97 3.28 -22.52
N GLU A 238 -10.92 2.73 -23.14
CA GLU A 238 -11.02 1.47 -23.89
C GLU A 238 -11.46 0.31 -22.98
N ALA A 239 -10.87 0.20 -21.78
CA ALA A 239 -11.24 -0.82 -20.81
C ALA A 239 -12.71 -0.68 -20.33
N LYS A 240 -13.21 0.55 -20.23
CA LYS A 240 -14.62 0.82 -19.90
C LYS A 240 -15.57 0.42 -21.02
N GLU A 241 -15.24 0.80 -22.26
CA GLU A 241 -16.02 0.43 -23.46
C GLU A 241 -16.14 -1.09 -23.61
N LEU A 242 -15.07 -1.82 -23.28
CA LEU A 242 -15.07 -3.29 -23.24
C LEU A 242 -16.11 -3.84 -22.25
N LEU A 243 -16.22 -3.29 -21.04
CA LEU A 243 -17.21 -3.72 -20.05
C LEU A 243 -18.63 -3.28 -20.43
N ASP A 244 -18.79 -2.08 -20.99
CA ASP A 244 -20.08 -1.58 -21.49
C ASP A 244 -20.62 -2.45 -22.62
N SER A 245 -19.75 -2.96 -23.50
CA SER A 245 -20.13 -3.85 -24.61
C SER A 245 -20.81 -5.16 -24.17
N ILE A 246 -20.57 -5.58 -22.92
CA ILE A 246 -21.18 -6.76 -22.30
C ILE A 246 -22.10 -6.39 -21.13
N SER A 247 -22.47 -5.11 -21.02
CA SER A 247 -23.40 -4.57 -20.02
C SER A 247 -22.99 -4.84 -18.57
N ILE A 248 -21.68 -4.85 -18.28
CA ILE A 248 -21.16 -4.95 -16.92
C ILE A 248 -20.97 -3.55 -16.35
N THR A 249 -21.59 -3.29 -15.20
CA THR A 249 -21.35 -2.06 -14.45
C THR A 249 -20.00 -2.10 -13.75
N TYR A 250 -19.32 -0.97 -13.73
CA TYR A 250 -17.97 -0.84 -13.17
C TYR A 250 -17.82 0.42 -12.31
N ILE A 251 -16.75 0.42 -11.52
CA ILE A 251 -16.26 1.56 -10.77
C ILE A 251 -14.81 1.77 -11.19
N SER A 252 -14.49 2.97 -11.68
CA SER A 252 -13.11 3.39 -11.94
C SER A 252 -12.65 4.37 -10.87
N LYS A 253 -11.64 4.01 -10.09
CA LYS A 253 -10.98 4.91 -9.12
C LYS A 253 -9.48 4.63 -9.15
N SER A 254 -8.66 5.67 -9.27
CA SER A 254 -7.20 5.58 -9.08
C SER A 254 -6.49 4.51 -9.89
N LYS A 255 -6.59 4.56 -11.22
CA LYS A 255 -6.00 3.56 -12.15
C LYS A 255 -6.51 2.13 -11.94
N ARG A 256 -7.61 1.94 -11.21
CA ARG A 256 -8.24 0.64 -11.01
C ARG A 256 -9.62 0.61 -11.61
N LEU A 257 -9.87 -0.46 -12.36
CA LEU A 257 -11.18 -0.78 -12.90
C LEU A 257 -11.74 -1.97 -12.13
N ARG A 258 -12.83 -1.72 -11.40
CA ARG A 258 -13.49 -2.70 -10.53
C ARG A 258 -14.86 -3.06 -11.06
N PHE A 259 -15.18 -4.34 -11.15
CA PHE A 259 -16.51 -4.81 -11.55
C PHE A 259 -16.81 -6.18 -10.95
N THR A 260 -18.08 -6.54 -10.83
CA THR A 260 -18.48 -7.84 -10.28
C THR A 260 -18.89 -8.77 -11.42
N SER A 261 -18.33 -9.98 -11.44
CA SER A 261 -18.62 -10.97 -12.48
C SER A 261 -18.53 -12.40 -11.93
N ASP A 262 -18.78 -13.38 -12.78
CA ASP A 262 -18.73 -14.81 -12.48
C ASP A 262 -18.12 -15.60 -13.64
N LYS A 263 -17.77 -16.86 -13.37
CA LYS A 263 -17.21 -17.80 -14.33
C LYS A 263 -18.03 -17.89 -15.62
N LYS A 264 -19.36 -17.95 -15.52
CA LYS A 264 -20.24 -18.06 -16.69
C LYS A 264 -20.07 -16.86 -17.62
N THR A 265 -20.00 -15.66 -17.06
CA THR A 265 -19.82 -14.42 -17.81
C THR A 265 -18.43 -14.37 -18.46
N ILE A 266 -17.39 -14.80 -17.73
CA ILE A 266 -16.01 -14.90 -18.26
C ILE A 266 -15.96 -15.84 -19.47
N GLU A 267 -16.58 -17.02 -19.36
CA GLU A 267 -16.63 -18.02 -20.42
C GLU A 267 -17.45 -17.57 -21.63
N GLN A 268 -18.49 -16.77 -21.43
CA GLN A 268 -19.32 -16.22 -22.50
C GLN A 268 -18.63 -15.07 -23.25
N HIS A 269 -17.77 -14.32 -22.58
CA HIS A 269 -17.15 -13.09 -23.11
C HIS A 269 -15.62 -13.14 -23.04
N LYS A 270 -15.02 -14.30 -23.38
CA LYS A 270 -13.57 -14.54 -23.26
C LYS A 270 -12.73 -13.42 -23.87
N ASP A 271 -13.08 -12.95 -25.07
CA ASP A 271 -12.33 -11.90 -25.77
C ASP A 271 -12.27 -10.59 -24.99
N VAL A 272 -13.34 -10.24 -24.26
CA VAL A 272 -13.38 -9.01 -23.43
C VAL A 272 -12.42 -9.13 -22.26
N PHE A 273 -12.49 -10.25 -21.52
CA PHE A 273 -11.60 -10.49 -20.38
C PHE A 273 -10.14 -10.63 -20.80
N LYS A 274 -9.88 -11.26 -21.95
CA LYS A 274 -8.55 -11.34 -22.55
C LYS A 274 -8.00 -9.95 -22.85
N LYS A 275 -8.78 -9.07 -23.50
CA LYS A 275 -8.36 -7.68 -23.76
C LYS A 275 -8.13 -6.88 -22.47
N LEU A 276 -9.00 -7.04 -21.47
CA LEU A 276 -8.79 -6.40 -20.16
C LEU A 276 -7.47 -6.85 -19.51
N THR A 277 -7.13 -8.13 -19.60
CA THR A 277 -5.85 -8.65 -19.14
C THR A 277 -4.68 -8.05 -19.94
N ALA A 278 -4.80 -7.91 -21.26
CA ALA A 278 -3.77 -7.29 -22.10
C ALA A 278 -3.53 -5.83 -21.71
N ILE A 279 -4.61 -5.05 -21.53
CA ILE A 279 -4.55 -3.66 -21.06
C ILE A 279 -3.89 -3.58 -19.68
N SER A 280 -4.24 -4.50 -18.77
CA SER A 280 -3.58 -4.59 -17.45
C SER A 280 -2.10 -4.95 -17.57
N GLY A 281 -1.71 -5.73 -18.57
CA GLY A 281 -0.30 -6.01 -18.84
C GLY A 281 0.50 -4.78 -19.27
N GLU A 282 -0.09 -3.86 -20.02
CA GLU A 282 0.57 -2.60 -20.39
C GLU A 282 0.87 -1.70 -19.18
N TYR A 283 0.08 -1.81 -18.11
CA TYR A 283 0.38 -1.14 -16.84
C TYR A 283 1.76 -1.53 -16.31
N TRP A 284 2.11 -2.82 -16.42
CA TRP A 284 3.37 -3.36 -15.94
C TRP A 284 4.53 -3.19 -16.92
N ALA A 285 4.24 -2.97 -18.21
CA ALA A 285 5.26 -2.65 -19.21
C ALA A 285 5.69 -1.17 -19.19
N ALA A 286 4.83 -0.29 -18.65
CA ALA A 286 5.09 1.15 -18.51
C ALA A 286 5.65 1.56 -17.14
N SER A 287 5.89 0.59 -16.25
CA SER A 287 6.48 0.75 -14.90
C SER A 287 7.93 0.30 -14.89
#